data_AF-A0A183PSB0-F1
#
_entry.id   AF-A0A183PSB0-F1
#
_cell.length_a   1.000
_cell.length_b   1.000
_cell.length_c   1.000
_cell.angle_alpha   90.00
_cell.angle_beta   90.00
_cell.angle_gamma   90.00
#
_symmetry.space_group_name_H-M   'P 1'
#
loop_
_entity.id
_entity.type
_entity.pdbx_description
1 polymer ?
#
loop_
_entity_poly.entity_id
_entity_poly.type
_entity_poly.pdbx_seq_one_letter_code
_entity_poly.pdbx_strand_id
1 'polypeptide(L)' 'MSLNLTDDELVDMTTADLRLLLEKKRLTIEEHKELRSRRRRLQNRKYARKCASKKQSEVENLATQVKEEVVEIQVGYL' A
#
# COMPACT_ATOMS: atom_id res chain seq x y z
N MET A 1 14.02 -24.17 4.73
CA MET A 1 13.44 -23.77 6.04
C MET A 1 12.33 -22.76 5.79
N SER A 2 11.11 -23.02 6.27
CA SER A 2 10.09 -21.96 6.28
C SER A 2 10.42 -20.96 7.39
N LEU A 3 10.68 -19.71 7.04
CA LEU A 3 10.77 -18.63 8.01
C LEU A 3 9.35 -18.36 8.55
N ASN A 4 9.14 -18.61 9.84
CA ASN A 4 7.90 -18.27 10.54
C ASN A 4 7.79 -16.75 10.75
N LEU A 5 7.66 -16.02 9.64
CA LEU A 5 7.50 -14.58 9.61
C LEU A 5 6.08 -14.27 9.14
N THR A 6 5.37 -13.48 9.95
CA THR A 6 4.04 -13.00 9.59
C THR A 6 4.12 -12.05 8.39
N ASP A 7 2.98 -11.87 7.70
CA ASP A 7 2.92 -10.96 6.56
C ASP A 7 3.24 -9.51 6.97
N ASP A 8 2.78 -9.07 8.15
CA ASP A 8 2.99 -7.71 8.64
C ASP A 8 4.45 -7.45 8.99
N GLU A 9 5.09 -8.37 9.74
CA GLU A 9 6.53 -8.29 10.03
C GLU A 9 7.36 -8.20 8.75
N LEU A 10 7.02 -8.97 7.71
CA LEU A 10 7.78 -8.98 6.46
C LEU A 10 7.65 -7.68 5.67
N VAL A 11 6.47 -7.04 5.71
CA VAL A 11 6.20 -5.78 5.01
C VAL A 11 6.85 -4.61 5.72
N ASP A 12 6.74 -4.57 7.04
CA ASP A 12 7.15 -3.42 7.86
C ASP A 12 8.65 -3.42 8.20
N MET A 13 9.31 -4.58 8.13
CA MET A 13 10.76 -4.69 8.28
C MET A 13 11.52 -3.81 7.28
N THR A 14 12.60 -3.16 7.69
CA THR A 14 13.39 -2.35 6.75
C THR A 14 14.10 -3.22 5.71
N THR A 15 14.62 -2.61 4.63
CA THR A 15 15.45 -3.35 3.66
C THR A 15 16.77 -3.82 4.29
N ALA A 16 17.31 -3.07 5.24
CA ALA A 16 18.53 -3.43 5.96
C ALA A 16 18.30 -4.66 6.84
N ASP A 17 17.23 -4.65 7.65
CA ASP A 17 16.87 -5.78 8.52
C ASP A 17 16.58 -7.05 7.72
N LEU A 18 15.92 -6.91 6.56
CA LEU A 18 15.67 -8.04 5.67
C LEU A 18 16.98 -8.65 5.15
N ARG A 19 17.97 -7.82 4.78
CA ARG A 19 19.28 -8.31 4.34
C ARG A 19 19.99 -9.05 5.47
N LEU A 20 20.03 -8.47 6.67
CA LEU A 20 20.63 -9.10 7.85
C LEU A 20 19.96 -10.44 8.21
N LEU A 21 18.64 -10.51 8.14
CA LEU A 21 17.89 -11.74 8.41
C LEU A 21 18.21 -12.84 7.39
N LEU A 22 18.26 -12.47 6.11
CA LEU A 22 18.61 -13.38 5.02
C LEU A 22 20.05 -13.93 5.18
N GLU A 23 21.01 -13.07 5.52
CA GLU A 23 22.41 -13.49 5.78
C GLU A 23 22.54 -14.40 7.01
N LYS A 24 21.87 -14.07 8.13
CA LYS A 24 21.94 -14.85 9.38
C LYS A 24 21.36 -16.25 9.25
N LYS A 25 20.35 -16.44 8.39
CA LYS A 25 19.58 -17.69 8.30
C LYS A 25 20.15 -18.70 7.30
N ARG A 26 21.27 -18.39 6.63
CA ARG A 26 21.94 -19.26 5.63
C ARG A 26 20.95 -19.88 4.63
N LEU A 27 20.04 -19.06 4.12
CA LEU A 27 18.99 -19.50 3.21
C LEU A 27 19.58 -19.72 1.80
N THR A 28 18.89 -20.53 1.00
CA THR A 28 19.24 -20.73 -0.41
C THR A 28 18.86 -19.52 -1.26
N ILE A 29 19.43 -19.42 -2.47
CA ILE A 29 19.11 -18.35 -3.43
C ILE A 29 17.60 -18.33 -3.75
N GLU A 30 17.00 -19.50 -3.88
CA GLU A 30 15.58 -19.71 -4.15
C GLU A 30 14.72 -19.22 -3.00
N GLU A 31 15.09 -19.52 -1.75
CA GLU A 31 14.40 -19.02 -0.55
C GLU A 31 14.52 -17.49 -0.45
N HIS A 32 15.66 -16.90 -0.80
CA HIS A 32 15.81 -15.44 -0.90
C HIS A 32 14.84 -14.84 -1.93
N LYS A 33 14.75 -15.45 -3.11
CA LYS A 33 13.90 -14.99 -4.20
C LYS A 33 12.42 -15.09 -3.83
N GLU A 34 12.03 -16.20 -3.20
CA GLU A 34 10.68 -16.43 -2.72
C GLU A 34 10.28 -15.40 -1.66
N LEU A 35 11.12 -15.17 -0.65
CA LEU A 35 10.84 -14.23 0.43
C LEU A 35 10.70 -12.79 -0.09
N ARG A 36 11.59 -12.37 -1.00
CA ARG A 36 11.50 -11.05 -1.65
C ARG A 36 10.25 -10.93 -2.52
N SER A 37 9.88 -11.97 -3.25
CA SER A 37 8.66 -12.01 -4.07
C SER A 37 7.40 -11.97 -3.20
N ARG A 38 7.36 -12.70 -2.09
CA ARG A 38 6.28 -12.64 -1.09
C ARG A 38 6.15 -11.22 -0.55
N ARG A 39 7.24 -10.62 -0.08
CA ARG A 39 7.26 -9.22 0.40
C ARG A 39 6.72 -8.25 -0.64
N ARG A 40 7.13 -8.39 -1.91
CA ARG A 40 6.67 -7.50 -2.99
C ARG A 40 5.16 -7.63 -3.23
N ARG A 41 4.62 -8.86 -3.23
CA ARG A 41 3.18 -9.09 -3.36
C ARG A 41 2.39 -8.42 -2.24
N LEU A 42 2.87 -8.49 -1.00
CA LEU A 42 2.24 -7.87 0.15
C LEU A 42 2.25 -6.33 0.06
N GLN A 43 3.38 -5.75 -0.35
CA GLN A 43 3.48 -4.31 -0.60
C GLN A 43 2.52 -3.86 -1.73
N ASN A 44 2.46 -4.61 -2.83
CA ASN A 44 1.51 -4.33 -3.91
C ASN A 44 0.05 -4.37 -3.41
N ARG A 45 -0.29 -5.31 -2.52
CA ARG A 45 -1.63 -5.37 -1.88
C ARG A 45 -1.92 -4.11 -1.06
N LYS A 46 -0.94 -3.60 -0.32
CA LYS A 46 -1.03 -2.31 0.42
C LYS A 46 -1.22 -1.14 -0.55
N TYR A 47 -0.48 -1.13 -1.65
CA TYR A 47 -0.61 -0.08 -2.68
C TYR A 47 -1.96 -0.11 -3.38
N ALA A 48 -2.51 -1.28 -3.69
CA ALA A 48 -3.85 -1.39 -4.28
C ALA A 48 -4.93 -0.80 -3.37
N ARG A 49 -4.89 -1.11 -2.07
CA ARG A 49 -5.81 -0.51 -1.07
C ARG A 49 -5.68 1.01 -1.01
N LYS A 50 -4.44 1.53 -0.95
CA LYS A 50 -4.19 2.98 -0.97
C LYS A 50 -4.67 3.65 -2.26
N CYS A 51 -4.50 2.98 -3.41
CA CYS A 51 -4.97 3.47 -4.69
C CYS A 51 -6.50 3.61 -4.72
N ALA A 52 -7.21 2.56 -4.30
CA ALA A 52 -8.67 2.57 -4.21
C ALA A 52 -9.18 3.67 -3.27
N SER A 53 -8.58 3.78 -2.07
CA SER A 53 -8.93 4.83 -1.10
C SER A 53 -8.67 6.23 -1.65
N LYS A 54 -7.52 6.47 -2.29
CA LYS A 54 -7.20 7.76 -2.90
C LYS A 54 -8.23 8.12 -3.97
N LYS A 55 -8.58 7.18 -4.84
CA LYS A 55 -9.58 7.40 -5.89
C LYS A 55 -10.95 7.72 -5.32
N GLN A 56 -11.36 7.02 -4.27
CA GLN A 56 -12.62 7.27 -3.58
C GLN A 56 -12.66 8.69 -3.00
N SER A 57 -11.59 9.10 -2.28
CA SER A 57 -11.49 10.44 -1.71
C SER A 57 -11.48 11.54 -2.79
N GLU A 58 -10.80 11.33 -3.92
CA GLU A 58 -10.83 12.27 -5.04
C GLU A 58 -12.25 12.46 -5.60
N VAL A 59 -13.03 11.38 -5.72
CA VAL A 59 -14.42 11.43 -6.20
C VAL A 59 -15.32 12.17 -5.20
N GLU A 60 -15.18 11.89 -3.91
CA GLU A 60 -15.94 12.55 -2.84
C GLU A 60 -15.64 14.06 -2.78
N ASN A 61 -14.36 14.44 -2.91
CA ASN A 61 -13.95 15.84 -2.94
C ASN A 61 -14.54 16.57 -4.16
N LEU A 62 -14.46 15.98 -5.35
CA LEU A 62 -15.05 16.57 -6.57
C LEU A 62 -16.57 16.70 -6.46
N ALA A 63 -17.25 15.68 -5.92
CA ALA A 63 -18.70 15.75 -5.70
C ALA A 63 -19.10 16.83 -4.69
N THR A 64 -18.22 17.14 -3.73
CA THR A 64 -18.43 18.23 -2.77
C THR A 64 -18.27 19.60 -3.44
N GLN A 65 -17.19 19.79 -4.20
CA GLN A 65 -16.96 21.03 -4.97
C GLN A 65 -18.10 21.34 -5.94
N VAL A 66 -18.58 20.34 -6.69
CA VAL A 66 -19.71 20.53 -7.62
C VAL A 66 -20.98 20.97 -6.87
N LYS A 67 -21.24 20.41 -5.68
CA LYS A 67 -22.40 20.82 -4.87
C LYS A 67 -22.27 22.27 -4.40
N GLU A 68 -21.08 22.67 -3.96
CA GLU A 68 -20.79 24.03 -3.52
C GLU A 68 -20.98 25.03 -4.69
N GLU A 69 -20.38 24.75 -5.86
CA GLU A 69 -20.53 25.59 -7.06
C GLU A 69 -22.00 25.72 -7.51
N VAL A 70 -22.78 24.62 -7.48
CA VAL A 70 -24.21 24.65 -7.85
C VAL A 70 -25.02 25.53 -6.90
N VAL A 71 -24.74 25.48 -5.59
CA VAL A 71 -25.38 26.34 -4.60
C VAL A 71 -25.04 27.80 -4.85
N GLU A 72 -23.76 28.12 -5.09
CA GLU A 72 -23.32 29.49 -5.39
C GLU A 72 -24.00 30.06 -6.64
N ILE A 73 -24.10 29.27 -7.71
CA ILE A 73 -24.81 29.64 -8.92
C ILE A 73 -26.28 29.93 -8.58
N GLN A 74 -26.98 29.04 -7.88
CA GLN A 74 -28.40 29.24 -7.56
C GLN A 74 -28.67 30.48 -6.70
N VAL A 75 -27.76 30.83 -5.79
CA VAL A 75 -27.87 32.04 -4.96
C VAL A 75 -27.56 33.30 -5.77
N GLY A 76 -26.61 33.24 -6.72
CA GLY A 76 -26.24 34.40 -7.55
C GLY A 76 -27.26 34.79 -8.63
N TYR A 77 -28.26 33.94 -8.90
CA TYR A 77 -29.36 34.20 -9.83
C TYR A 77 -30.67 34.65 -9.15
N LEU A 78 -30.65 34.90 -7.83
CA LEU A 78 -31.73 35.51 -7.03
C LEU A 78 -31.35 36.94 -6.60
#